data_AF-M0B2S8-F1
#
_entry.id   AF-M0B2S8-F1
#
_cell.length_a   1.000
_cell.length_b   1.000
_cell.length_c   1.000
_cell.angle_alpha   90.00
_cell.angle_beta   90.00
_cell.angle_gamma   90.00
#
_symmetry.space_group_name_H-M   'P 1'
#
loop_
_entity.id
_entity.type
_entity.pdbx_description
1 polymer ?
#
loop_
_entity_poly.entity_id
_entity_poly.type
_entity_poly.pdbx_seq_one_letter_code
_entity_poly.pdbx_strand_id
1 'polypeptide(L)'
;MPTPNDARDSASETDTTDTTADTNTASDEATDASSKATHPAFELDLADDELDALHDLQLGIENLHRSYGALLEFHHQLGHAMDRMRDAEAELRNAGHDEWANQLRDEHLPAGAINDQWSYELVEEFSGEFLTDVETFETAVRDELADGLDHVSERRQQHHLRERARDSR
;
A
#
# COMPACT_ATOMS: atom_id res chain seq x y z
N MET A 1 14.28 -33.42 -25.88
CA MET A 1 13.82 -34.80 -25.68
C MET A 1 14.98 -35.64 -25.20
N PRO A 2 15.01 -35.94 -23.89
CA PRO A 2 14.77 -37.31 -23.42
C PRO A 2 13.51 -37.40 -22.55
N THR A 3 12.85 -38.56 -22.59
CA THR A 3 11.60 -38.93 -21.89
C THR A 3 11.89 -39.88 -20.71
N PRO A 4 10.91 -40.42 -19.96
CA PRO A 4 10.61 -40.02 -18.59
C PRO A 4 10.88 -41.14 -17.56
N ASN A 5 10.90 -40.77 -16.29
CA ASN A 5 11.00 -41.67 -15.15
C ASN A 5 9.61 -42.19 -14.76
N ASP A 6 9.39 -43.51 -14.80
CA ASP A 6 8.18 -44.17 -14.35
C ASP A 6 8.46 -45.06 -13.12
N ALA A 7 7.69 -44.76 -12.07
CA ALA A 7 7.19 -45.61 -10.99
C ALA A 7 8.14 -46.53 -10.19
N ARG A 8 8.09 -46.40 -8.86
CA ARG A 8 7.63 -47.50 -7.99
C ARG A 8 7.27 -47.06 -6.56
N ASP A 9 6.21 -47.72 -6.12
CA ASP A 9 5.41 -47.65 -4.90
C ASP A 9 6.02 -48.47 -3.74
N SER A 10 5.83 -48.03 -2.49
CA SER A 10 5.41 -48.87 -1.33
C SER A 10 5.73 -48.25 0.03
N ALA A 11 4.75 -48.40 0.93
CA ALA A 11 4.59 -47.85 2.27
C ALA A 11 5.54 -48.37 3.36
N SER A 12 5.60 -47.65 4.49
CA SER A 12 5.57 -48.22 5.85
C SER A 12 5.26 -47.16 6.91
N GLU A 13 4.42 -47.56 7.86
CA GLU A 13 3.85 -46.86 9.02
C GLU A 13 4.86 -46.52 10.14
N THR A 14 4.53 -45.52 10.98
CA THR A 14 4.36 -45.61 12.46
C THR A 14 3.74 -44.29 12.94
N ASP A 15 2.49 -44.29 13.43
CA ASP A 15 2.11 -44.40 14.85
C ASP A 15 2.53 -43.21 15.73
N THR A 16 1.56 -42.36 16.09
CA THR A 16 1.58 -41.54 17.30
C THR A 16 0.15 -41.29 17.73
N THR A 17 -0.23 -41.92 18.84
CA THR A 17 -1.42 -41.63 19.64
C THR A 17 -1.29 -40.26 20.32
N ASP A 18 -2.34 -39.43 20.32
CA ASP A 18 -2.78 -38.83 21.59
C ASP A 18 -4.24 -38.35 21.55
N THR A 19 -4.85 -38.51 22.72
CA THR A 19 -6.24 -38.33 23.14
C THR A 19 -6.61 -36.87 23.26
N THR A 20 -7.83 -36.48 22.88
CA THR A 20 -8.68 -35.63 23.74
C THR A 20 -10.16 -35.87 23.44
N ALA A 21 -10.90 -36.20 24.49
CA ALA A 21 -12.35 -36.35 24.50
C ALA A 21 -13.02 -35.05 24.98
N ASP A 22 -14.24 -34.91 24.48
CA ASP A 22 -15.12 -33.76 24.51
C ASP A 22 -15.74 -33.41 25.88
N THR A 23 -16.18 -32.14 25.96
CA THR A 23 -17.36 -31.60 26.66
C THR A 23 -17.40 -31.34 28.19
N ASN A 24 -17.30 -30.04 28.52
CA ASN A 24 -18.35 -29.13 29.03
C ASN A 24 -19.06 -29.41 30.39
N THR A 25 -19.10 -28.41 31.31
CA THR A 25 -20.33 -27.72 31.82
C THR A 25 -20.12 -26.89 33.10
N ALA A 26 -20.67 -25.66 33.07
CA ALA A 26 -21.14 -24.78 34.17
C ALA A 26 -20.09 -24.08 35.07
N SER A 27 -20.24 -22.82 35.50
CA SER A 27 -21.31 -21.82 35.38
C SER A 27 -20.76 -20.45 35.82
N ASP A 28 -21.35 -19.40 35.27
CA ASP A 28 -21.61 -18.08 35.88
C ASP A 28 -20.51 -17.40 36.72
N GLU A 29 -19.79 -16.50 36.05
CA GLU A 29 -19.60 -15.13 36.54
C GLU A 29 -19.24 -14.25 35.33
N ALA A 30 -20.26 -13.88 34.56
CA ALA A 30 -20.13 -12.79 33.60
C ALA A 30 -19.99 -11.50 34.41
N THR A 31 -18.74 -11.13 34.67
CA THR A 31 -18.39 -9.80 35.14
C THR A 31 -18.84 -8.81 34.07
N ASP A 32 -19.90 -8.07 34.38
CA ASP A 32 -20.24 -6.81 33.73
C ASP A 32 -19.13 -5.80 34.04
N ALA A 33 -18.01 -5.98 33.35
CA ALA A 33 -16.85 -5.11 33.36
C ALA A 33 -16.68 -4.53 31.96
N SER A 34 -17.78 -4.07 31.33
CA SER A 34 -17.66 -3.07 30.28
C SER A 34 -17.44 -1.69 30.92
N SER A 35 -16.34 -1.56 31.67
CA SER A 35 -15.68 -0.27 31.77
C SER A 35 -15.17 0.01 30.37
N LYS A 36 -16.00 0.68 29.57
CA LYS A 36 -15.72 0.96 28.17
C LYS A 36 -14.54 1.93 28.16
N ALA A 37 -13.33 1.40 28.04
CA ALA A 37 -12.12 2.21 27.99
C ALA A 37 -12.31 3.30 26.92
N THR A 38 -12.22 4.55 27.38
CA THR A 38 -12.23 5.75 26.55
C THR A 38 -11.03 5.65 25.61
N HIS A 39 -11.23 5.86 24.30
CA HIS A 39 -10.14 5.78 23.34
C HIS A 39 -9.08 6.84 23.67
N PRO A 40 -7.77 6.53 23.63
CA PRO A 40 -6.71 7.44 24.10
C PRO A 40 -6.72 8.81 23.40
N ALA A 41 -7.17 8.86 22.13
CA ALA A 41 -7.40 10.11 21.38
C ALA A 41 -8.32 11.13 22.08
N PHE A 42 -9.16 10.71 23.04
CA PHE A 42 -10.05 11.58 23.81
C PHE A 42 -9.38 12.17 25.06
N GLU A 43 -8.22 11.65 25.45
CA GLU A 43 -7.46 12.10 26.62
C GLU A 43 -6.36 13.12 26.25
N LEU A 44 -6.03 13.24 24.96
CA LEU A 44 -5.07 14.22 24.45
C LEU A 44 -5.58 15.67 24.64
N ASP A 45 -4.77 16.52 25.25
CA ASP A 45 -5.03 17.96 25.36
C ASP A 45 -4.38 18.68 24.16
N LEU A 46 -5.15 18.76 23.06
CA LEU A 46 -4.72 19.37 21.80
C LEU A 46 -5.51 20.66 21.56
N ALA A 47 -4.80 21.72 21.19
CA ALA A 47 -5.42 22.94 20.68
C ALA A 47 -6.09 22.69 19.32
N ASP A 48 -7.06 23.53 18.97
CA ASP A 48 -7.82 23.37 17.71
C ASP A 48 -6.90 23.47 16.47
N ASP A 49 -5.89 24.34 16.52
CA ASP A 49 -4.90 24.48 15.43
C ASP A 49 -3.96 23.27 15.32
N GLU A 50 -3.64 22.59 16.42
CA GLU A 50 -2.90 21.33 16.41
C GLU A 50 -3.73 20.19 15.80
N LEU A 51 -5.02 20.11 16.11
CA LEU A 51 -5.93 19.14 15.51
C LEU A 51 -6.09 19.35 14.00
N ASP A 52 -6.26 20.60 13.58
CA ASP A 52 -6.37 20.96 12.17
C ASP A 52 -5.07 20.63 11.42
N ALA A 53 -3.90 20.95 12.00
CA ALA A 53 -2.61 20.64 11.40
C ALA A 53 -2.38 19.13 11.24
N LEU A 54 -2.70 18.32 12.25
CA LEU A 54 -2.58 16.86 12.18
C LEU A 54 -3.51 16.26 11.13
N HIS A 55 -4.73 16.78 11.02
CA HIS A 55 -5.69 16.37 10.00
C HIS A 55 -5.19 16.72 8.58
N ASP A 56 -4.71 17.94 8.38
CA ASP A 56 -4.18 18.39 7.09
C ASP A 56 -2.93 17.61 6.67
N LEU A 57 -2.05 17.25 7.62
CA LEU A 57 -0.91 16.38 7.34
C LEU A 57 -1.35 14.99 6.85
N GLN A 58 -2.34 14.38 7.50
CA GLN A 58 -2.88 13.08 7.09
C GLN A 58 -3.53 13.14 5.71
N LEU A 59 -4.32 14.17 5.43
CA LEU A 59 -4.88 14.40 4.10
C LEU A 59 -3.79 14.67 3.06
N GLY A 60 -2.73 15.38 3.45
CA GLY A 60 -1.55 15.61 2.62
C GLY A 60 -0.90 14.29 2.19
N ILE A 61 -0.57 13.43 3.15
CA ILE A 61 0.00 12.09 2.89
C ILE A 61 -0.91 11.25 1.99
N GLU A 62 -2.22 11.24 2.24
CA GLU A 62 -3.17 10.52 1.39
C GLU A 62 -3.10 11.01 -0.08
N ASN A 63 -3.06 12.33 -0.29
CA ASN A 63 -2.94 12.88 -1.65
C ASN A 63 -1.58 12.59 -2.28
N LEU A 64 -0.50 12.50 -1.49
CA LEU A 64 0.80 12.06 -1.98
C LEU A 64 0.78 10.59 -2.42
N HIS A 65 0.13 9.69 -1.67
CA HIS A 65 -0.06 8.30 -2.10
C HIS A 65 -0.89 8.19 -3.38
N ARG A 66 -1.95 8.99 -3.52
CA ARG A 66 -2.74 9.04 -4.76
C ARG A 66 -1.88 9.54 -5.93
N SER A 67 -1.02 10.52 -5.69
CA SER A 67 -0.08 11.05 -6.69
C SER A 67 0.95 9.99 -7.10
N TYR A 68 1.47 9.22 -6.14
CA TYR A 68 2.33 8.08 -6.42
C TYR A 68 1.62 7.01 -7.27
N GLY A 69 0.37 6.68 -6.95
CA GLY A 69 -0.44 5.79 -7.77
C GLY A 69 -0.62 6.29 -9.21
N ALA A 70 -0.84 7.59 -9.39
CA ALA A 70 -0.91 8.19 -10.73
C ALA A 70 0.43 8.14 -11.48
N LEU A 71 1.56 8.27 -10.78
CA LEU A 71 2.89 8.13 -11.35
C LEU A 71 3.17 6.69 -11.81
N LEU A 72 2.74 5.69 -11.03
CA LEU A 72 2.81 4.27 -11.44
C LEU A 72 1.94 3.99 -12.67
N GLU A 73 0.74 4.54 -12.73
CA GLU A 73 -0.13 4.44 -13.90
C GLU A 73 0.54 5.04 -15.15
N PHE A 74 1.13 6.24 -15.00
CA PHE A 74 1.91 6.87 -16.06
C PHE A 74 3.07 5.96 -16.52
N HIS A 75 3.83 5.38 -15.58
CA HIS A 75 4.93 4.48 -15.87
C HIS A 75 4.47 3.26 -16.70
N HIS A 76 3.39 2.59 -16.28
CA HIS A 76 2.86 1.44 -17.01
C HIS A 76 2.35 1.81 -18.41
N GLN A 77 1.60 2.90 -18.51
CA GLN A 77 1.04 3.34 -19.78
C GLN A 77 2.14 3.76 -20.77
N LEU A 78 3.22 4.37 -20.27
CA LEU A 78 4.39 4.68 -21.08
C LEU A 78 5.11 3.41 -21.52
N GLY A 79 5.31 2.43 -20.63
CA GLY A 79 5.88 1.13 -20.97
C GLY A 79 5.10 0.44 -22.10
N HIS A 80 3.77 0.41 -22.01
CA HIS A 80 2.92 -0.12 -23.08
C HIS A 80 3.05 0.63 -24.40
N ALA A 81 3.23 1.95 -24.37
CA ALA A 81 3.47 2.73 -25.58
C ALA A 81 4.83 2.36 -26.20
N MET A 82 5.88 2.21 -25.38
CA MET A 82 7.22 1.83 -25.84
C MET A 82 7.25 0.40 -26.40
N ASP A 83 6.48 -0.53 -25.86
CA ASP A 83 6.29 -1.87 -26.45
C ASP A 83 5.73 -1.77 -27.87
N ARG A 84 4.74 -0.91 -28.11
CA ARG A 84 4.19 -0.69 -29.46
C ARG A 84 5.20 -0.06 -30.41
N MET A 85 6.04 0.84 -29.91
CA MET A 85 7.13 1.43 -30.70
C MET A 85 8.17 0.37 -31.09
N ARG A 86 8.44 -0.58 -30.20
CA ARG A 86 9.33 -1.72 -30.48
C ARG A 86 8.74 -2.69 -31.50
N ASP A 87 7.44 -2.97 -31.42
CA ASP A 87 6.75 -3.75 -32.45
C ASP A 87 6.84 -3.05 -33.82
N ALA A 88 6.60 -1.74 -33.85
CA ALA A 88 6.72 -0.92 -35.07
C ALA A 88 8.14 -0.93 -35.65
N GLU A 89 9.19 -0.94 -34.81
CA GLU A 89 10.59 -1.12 -35.26
C GLU A 89 10.75 -2.39 -36.10
N ALA A 90 10.23 -3.52 -35.59
CA ALA A 90 10.30 -4.80 -36.27
C ALA A 90 9.48 -4.81 -37.57
N GLU A 91 8.27 -4.23 -37.54
CA GLU A 91 7.40 -4.11 -38.72
C GLU A 91 8.03 -3.25 -39.82
N LEU A 92 8.62 -2.11 -39.47
CA LEU A 92 9.34 -1.24 -40.40
C LEU A 92 10.50 -1.97 -41.06
N ARG A 93 11.27 -2.74 -40.28
CA ARG A 93 12.36 -3.56 -40.82
C ARG A 93 11.86 -4.61 -41.80
N ASN A 94 10.78 -5.32 -41.45
CA ASN A 94 10.17 -6.32 -42.33
C ASN A 94 9.61 -5.71 -43.63
N ALA A 95 9.16 -4.46 -43.58
CA ALA A 95 8.70 -3.71 -44.74
C ALA A 95 9.84 -3.11 -45.59
N GLY A 96 11.10 -3.26 -45.18
CA GLY A 96 12.28 -2.73 -45.89
C GLY A 96 12.62 -1.27 -45.57
N HIS A 97 12.07 -0.71 -44.50
CA HIS A 97 12.34 0.65 -44.03
C HIS A 97 13.42 0.68 -42.93
N ASP A 98 14.62 0.19 -43.26
CA ASP A 98 15.72 0.06 -42.29
C ASP A 98 16.16 1.37 -41.65
N GLU A 99 16.08 2.51 -42.36
CA GLU A 99 16.47 3.81 -41.82
C GLU A 99 15.62 4.22 -40.61
N TRP A 100 14.28 4.16 -40.76
CA TRP A 100 13.37 4.47 -39.66
C TRP A 100 13.42 3.42 -38.53
N ALA A 101 13.59 2.15 -38.88
CA ALA A 101 13.78 1.10 -37.87
C ALA A 101 15.06 1.33 -37.04
N ASN A 102 16.16 1.72 -37.68
CA ASN A 102 17.40 2.02 -36.97
C ASN A 102 17.28 3.29 -36.12
N GLN A 103 16.61 4.34 -36.61
CA GLN A 103 16.36 5.54 -35.81
C GLN A 103 15.52 5.22 -34.55
N LEU A 104 14.46 4.42 -34.67
CA LEU A 104 13.69 3.97 -33.50
C LEU A 104 14.58 3.23 -32.50
N ARG A 105 15.38 2.26 -32.98
CA ARG A 105 16.27 1.44 -32.16
C ARG A 105 17.36 2.23 -31.45
N ASP A 106 17.99 3.16 -32.16
CA ASP A 106 19.22 3.83 -31.71
C ASP A 106 18.93 5.13 -30.96
N GLU A 107 17.83 5.81 -31.27
CA GLU A 107 17.52 7.14 -30.73
C GLU A 107 16.29 7.13 -29.83
N HIS A 108 15.17 6.54 -30.26
CA HIS A 108 13.89 6.73 -29.55
C HIS A 108 13.59 5.70 -28.47
N LEU A 109 13.83 4.41 -28.73
CA LEU A 109 13.61 3.34 -27.76
C LEU A 109 14.51 3.41 -26.51
N PRO A 110 15.80 3.80 -26.61
CA PRO A 110 16.65 3.91 -25.42
C PRO A 110 16.54 5.26 -24.68
N ALA A 111 15.90 6.27 -25.26
CA ALA A 111 15.81 7.60 -24.69
C ALA A 111 14.96 7.62 -23.40
N GLY A 112 15.40 8.41 -22.42
CA GLY A 112 14.57 8.70 -21.25
C GLY A 112 13.41 9.64 -21.59
N ALA A 113 12.33 9.52 -20.81
CA ALA A 113 11.10 10.25 -21.03
C ALA A 113 11.20 11.73 -20.63
N ILE A 114 11.94 12.02 -19.55
CA ILE A 114 12.07 13.36 -18.97
C ILE A 114 13.53 13.55 -18.55
N ASN A 115 14.21 14.57 -19.08
CA ASN A 115 15.64 14.83 -18.79
C ASN A 115 16.54 13.60 -18.96
N ASP A 116 16.21 12.74 -19.93
CA ASP A 116 16.87 11.45 -20.17
C ASP A 116 16.74 10.41 -19.04
N GLN A 117 15.88 10.66 -18.04
CA GLN A 117 15.48 9.66 -17.05
C GLN A 117 14.36 8.76 -17.59
N TRP A 118 14.47 7.47 -17.30
CA TRP A 118 13.42 6.49 -17.53
C TRP A 118 12.33 6.64 -16.47
N SER A 119 11.08 6.34 -16.82
CA SER A 119 9.95 6.54 -15.90
C SER A 119 10.03 5.71 -14.62
N TYR A 120 10.75 4.58 -14.63
CA TYR A 120 10.98 3.81 -13.39
C TYR A 120 11.91 4.55 -12.43
N GLU A 121 12.90 5.30 -12.93
CA GLU A 121 13.80 6.09 -12.08
C GLU A 121 13.02 7.21 -11.39
N LEU A 122 12.08 7.85 -12.10
CA LEU A 122 11.18 8.84 -11.49
C LEU A 122 10.28 8.22 -10.41
N VAL A 123 9.79 6.99 -10.61
CA VAL A 123 8.99 6.24 -9.62
C VAL A 123 9.83 5.93 -8.37
N GLU A 124 11.06 5.46 -8.57
CA GLU A 124 11.99 5.14 -7.49
C GLU A 124 12.38 6.38 -6.69
N GLU A 125 12.77 7.47 -7.36
CA GLU A 125 13.12 8.75 -6.73
C GLU A 125 11.93 9.33 -5.94
N PHE A 126 10.72 9.33 -6.53
CA PHE A 126 9.54 9.85 -5.86
C PHE A 126 9.18 9.06 -4.59
N SER A 127 9.19 7.72 -4.67
CA SER A 127 8.77 6.88 -3.54
C SER A 127 9.87 6.72 -2.48
N GLY A 128 11.11 6.52 -2.91
CA GLY A 128 12.25 6.26 -2.03
C GLY A 128 12.82 7.49 -1.35
N GLU A 129 12.67 8.67 -1.96
CA GLU A 129 13.20 9.92 -1.41
C GLU A 129 12.06 10.83 -0.95
N PHE A 130 11.33 11.43 -1.88
CA PHE A 130 10.37 12.49 -1.56
C PHE A 130 9.22 12.03 -0.66
N LEU A 131 8.54 10.93 -1.01
CA LEU A 131 7.41 10.43 -0.23
C LEU A 131 7.86 9.97 1.16
N THR A 132 8.95 9.21 1.22
CA THR A 132 9.52 8.71 2.49
C THR A 132 9.91 9.86 3.43
N ASP A 133 10.49 10.93 2.91
CA ASP A 133 10.88 12.10 3.70
C ASP A 133 9.66 12.82 4.31
N VAL A 134 8.59 13.01 3.54
CA VAL A 134 7.38 13.69 4.02
C VAL A 134 6.60 12.81 5.01
N GLU A 135 6.52 11.50 4.79
CA GLU A 135 5.93 10.55 5.74
C GLU A 135 6.68 10.51 7.07
N THR A 136 8.02 10.54 7.00
CA THR A 136 8.88 10.60 8.20
C THR A 136 8.61 11.88 9.00
N PHE A 137 8.46 13.01 8.30
CA PHE A 137 8.10 14.27 8.93
C PHE A 137 6.71 14.23 9.58
N GLU A 138 5.68 13.75 8.88
CA GLU A 138 4.33 13.59 9.45
C GLU A 138 4.37 12.71 10.70
N THR A 139 5.07 11.58 10.63
CA THR A 139 5.16 10.64 11.74
C THR A 139 5.80 11.29 12.95
N ALA A 140 6.89 12.05 12.77
CA ALA A 140 7.54 12.76 13.87
C ALA A 140 6.61 13.79 14.53
N VAL A 141 5.83 14.54 13.73
CA VAL A 141 4.86 15.52 14.27
C VAL A 141 3.74 14.81 15.03
N ARG A 142 3.19 13.73 14.46
CA ARG A 142 2.12 12.94 15.07
C ARG A 142 2.58 12.22 16.34
N ASP A 143 3.81 11.72 16.38
CA ASP A 143 4.39 11.10 17.57
C ASP A 143 4.54 12.12 18.71
N GLU A 144 4.98 13.34 18.41
CA GLU A 144 5.15 14.41 19.40
C GLU A 144 3.80 14.95 19.92
N LEU A 145 2.85 15.22 19.03
CA LEU A 145 1.61 15.92 19.41
C LEU A 145 0.49 14.95 19.84
N ALA A 146 0.44 13.76 19.24
CA ALA A 146 -0.71 12.87 19.37
C ALA A 146 -0.34 11.46 19.85
N ASP A 147 0.83 11.28 20.46
CA ASP A 147 1.32 9.97 20.92
C ASP A 147 1.28 8.88 19.82
N GLY A 148 1.49 9.31 18.56
CA GLY A 148 1.46 8.43 17.40
C GLY A 148 0.04 8.06 16.92
N LEU A 149 -1.02 8.62 17.51
CA LEU A 149 -2.40 8.27 17.14
C LEU A 149 -2.84 8.94 15.84
N ASP A 150 -3.29 8.14 14.88
CA ASP A 150 -3.88 8.68 13.66
C ASP A 150 -5.30 9.24 13.84
N HIS A 151 -5.84 9.98 12.88
CA HIS A 151 -7.27 10.29 12.77
C HIS A 151 -7.93 10.80 14.07
N VAL A 152 -7.22 11.62 14.86
CA VAL A 152 -7.70 12.07 16.18
C VAL A 152 -9.03 12.82 16.05
N SER A 153 -9.12 13.71 15.06
CA SER A 153 -10.31 14.51 14.74
C SER A 153 -11.51 13.63 14.36
N GLU A 154 -11.33 12.65 13.47
CA GLU A 154 -12.38 11.73 13.03
C GLU A 154 -12.83 10.82 14.17
N ARG A 155 -11.89 10.37 15.02
CA ARG A 155 -12.21 9.54 16.20
C ARG A 155 -13.07 10.33 17.19
N ARG A 156 -12.74 11.61 17.46
CA ARG A 156 -13.54 12.51 18.30
C ARG A 156 -14.92 12.77 17.70
N GLN A 157 -14.99 13.03 16.39
CA GLN A 157 -16.26 13.19 15.69
C GLN A 157 -17.13 11.94 15.78
N GLN A 158 -16.55 10.75 15.53
CA GLN A 158 -17.22 9.46 15.64
C GLN A 158 -17.77 9.24 17.06
N HIS A 159 -17.02 9.63 18.09
CA HIS A 159 -17.47 9.56 19.48
C HIS A 159 -18.70 10.44 19.74
N HIS A 160 -18.66 11.72 19.35
CA HIS A 160 -19.80 12.63 19.50
C HIS A 160 -21.06 12.14 18.78
N LEU A 161 -20.91 11.59 17.56
CA LEU A 161 -22.02 11.01 16.80
C LEU A 161 -22.64 9.80 17.54
N ARG A 162 -21.83 8.98 18.21
CA ARG A 162 -22.28 7.82 18.99
C ARG A 162 -22.97 8.23 20.29
N GLU A 163 -22.45 9.21 21.01
CA GLU A 163 -23.06 9.72 22.25
C GLU A 163 -24.45 10.31 21.96
N ARG A 164 -24.55 11.16 20.95
CA ARG A 164 -25.85 11.73 20.52
C ARG A 164 -26.91 10.66 20.21
N ALA A 165 -26.49 9.53 19.62
CA ALA A 165 -27.38 8.43 19.29
C ALA A 165 -27.86 7.64 20.53
N ARG A 166 -27.06 7.63 21.62
CA ARG A 166 -27.41 6.99 22.90
C ARG A 166 -28.42 7.84 23.67
N ASP A 167 -28.24 9.15 23.68
CA ASP A 167 -29.14 10.09 24.37
C ASP A 167 -30.51 10.23 23.69
N SER A 168 -30.61 9.83 22.43
CA SER A 168 -31.86 9.85 21.65
C SER A 168 -32.72 8.57 21.85
N ARG A 169 -32.33 7.68 22.77
CA ARG A 169 -32.97 6.38 23.04
C ARG A 169 -33.64 6.36 24.40
#